data_AF-A0A6G3PIH1-F1
#
_entry.id   AF-A0A6G3PIH1-F1
#
_cell.length_a   1.000
_cell.length_b   1.000
_cell.length_c   1.000
_cell.angle_alpha   90.00
_cell.angle_beta   90.00
_cell.angle_gamma   90.00
#
_symmetry.space_group_name_H-M   'P 1'
#
loop_
_entity.id
_entity.type
_entity.pdbx_description
1 polymer ?
#
loop_
_entity_poly.entity_id
_entity_poly.type
_entity_poly.pdbx_seq_one_letter_code
_entity_poly.pdbx_strand_id
1 'polypeptide(L)'
;PVPAAAWEFTAGGVRVLERWFRLRAAAAAGLRTDGEVPDGLDAVGARGWTREWTSELLELITVLALVDGAAGRRKELAARLDAGPLIGPAELRSAGVLPAPARSRRPASVLGHQEEGPDGQFALL
;
A
#
# COMPACT_ATOMS: atom_id res chain seq x y z
N PRO A 1 -13.46 22.45 6.86
CA PRO A 1 -12.95 21.70 8.04
C PRO A 1 -12.62 20.26 7.61
N VAL A 2 -11.59 19.63 8.18
CA VAL A 2 -11.23 18.22 7.88
C VAL A 2 -12.25 17.29 8.55
N PRO A 3 -12.90 16.35 7.81
CA PRO A 3 -13.85 15.41 8.40
C PRO A 3 -13.21 14.54 9.50
N ALA A 4 -13.95 14.26 10.57
CA ALA A 4 -13.46 13.41 11.66
C ALA A 4 -13.04 12.01 11.17
N ALA A 5 -13.77 11.45 10.22
CA ALA A 5 -13.43 10.15 9.63
C ALA A 5 -12.05 10.13 8.96
N ALA A 6 -11.59 11.24 8.37
CA ALA A 6 -10.25 11.34 7.80
C ALA A 6 -9.16 11.35 8.89
N TRP A 7 -9.44 11.94 10.05
CA TRP A 7 -8.55 11.91 11.22
C TRP A 7 -8.47 10.53 11.88
N GLU A 8 -9.59 9.84 11.96
CA GLU A 8 -9.70 8.53 12.62
C GLU A 8 -9.39 7.35 11.69
N PHE A 9 -9.16 7.60 10.39
CA PHE A 9 -8.87 6.52 9.44
C PHE A 9 -7.55 5.80 9.81
N THR A 10 -7.65 4.48 9.94
CA THR A 10 -6.50 3.61 10.23
C THR A 10 -6.23 2.59 9.13
N ALA A 11 -4.96 2.33 8.86
CA ALA A 11 -4.50 1.18 8.08
C ALA A 11 -3.47 0.39 8.89
N GLY A 12 -3.68 -0.91 9.05
CA GLY A 12 -2.80 -1.75 9.91
C GLY A 12 -2.72 -1.27 11.36
N GLY A 13 -3.79 -0.69 11.90
CA GLY A 13 -3.82 -0.11 13.26
C GLY A 13 -3.16 1.27 13.42
N VAL A 14 -2.68 1.87 12.33
CA VAL A 14 -1.99 3.17 12.35
C VAL A 14 -2.87 4.27 11.79
N ARG A 15 -2.97 5.40 12.50
CA ARG A 15 -3.65 6.62 12.02
C ARG A 15 -2.88 7.23 10.85
N VAL A 16 -3.45 7.13 9.66
CA VAL A 16 -2.72 7.42 8.40
C VAL A 16 -2.37 8.89 8.29
N LEU A 17 -3.34 9.78 8.46
CA LEU A 17 -3.16 11.23 8.33
C LEU A 17 -2.14 11.76 9.35
N GLU A 18 -2.25 11.31 10.61
CA GLU A 18 -1.35 11.71 11.68
C GLU A 18 0.09 11.24 11.42
N ARG A 19 0.27 9.97 11.03
CA ARG A 19 1.61 9.44 10.71
C ARG A 19 2.23 10.19 9.53
N TRP A 20 1.45 10.39 8.47
CA TRP A 20 1.91 11.11 7.27
C TRP A 20 2.38 12.53 7.63
N PHE A 21 1.60 13.25 8.43
CA PHE A 21 1.92 14.61 8.85
C PHE A 21 3.15 14.64 9.77
N ARG A 22 3.22 13.75 10.77
CA ARG A 22 4.34 13.69 11.72
C ARG A 22 5.69 13.46 11.04
N LEU A 23 5.74 12.54 10.07
CA LEU A 23 6.97 12.24 9.32
C LEU A 23 7.48 13.48 8.56
N ARG A 24 6.58 14.19 7.87
CA ARG A 24 6.94 15.40 7.11
C ARG A 24 7.20 16.62 7.99
N ALA A 25 6.49 16.76 9.11
CA ALA A 25 6.74 17.82 10.08
C ALA A 25 8.13 17.68 10.71
N ALA A 26 8.55 16.44 11.05
CA ALA A 26 9.90 16.17 11.51
C ALA A 26 10.93 16.51 10.43
N ALA A 27 10.74 16.03 9.21
CA ALA A 27 11.63 16.33 8.08
C ALA A 27 11.72 17.85 7.80
N ALA A 28 10.60 18.58 7.86
CA ALA A 28 10.56 20.04 7.73
C ALA A 28 11.45 20.73 8.76
N ALA A 29 11.48 20.21 9.98
CA ALA A 29 12.31 20.70 11.08
C ALA A 29 13.78 20.23 10.97
N GLY A 30 14.13 19.43 9.96
CA GLY A 30 15.45 18.83 9.82
C GLY A 30 15.72 17.73 10.85
N LEU A 31 14.66 17.07 11.33
CA LEU A 31 14.71 16.04 12.36
C LEU A 31 14.06 14.74 11.87
N ARG A 32 14.41 13.64 12.53
CA ARG A 32 13.67 12.38 12.49
C ARG A 32 12.48 12.43 13.46
N THR A 33 11.58 11.46 13.37
CA THR A 33 10.39 11.43 14.24
C THR A 33 10.69 11.14 15.71
N ASP A 34 11.86 10.61 16.00
CA ASP A 34 12.43 10.41 17.35
C ASP A 34 13.11 11.70 17.89
N GLY A 35 13.24 12.75 17.08
CA GLY A 35 13.83 14.03 17.45
C GLY A 35 15.32 14.16 17.14
N GLU A 36 15.95 13.13 16.56
CA GLU A 36 17.37 13.16 16.21
C GLU A 36 17.63 13.86 14.87
N VAL A 37 18.83 14.42 14.72
CA VAL A 37 19.26 14.97 13.44
C VAL A 37 19.68 13.82 12.53
N PRO A 38 19.10 13.67 11.33
CA PRO A 38 19.47 12.60 10.42
C PRO A 38 20.88 12.80 9.85
N ASP A 39 21.58 11.70 9.56
CA ASP A 39 22.92 11.65 8.98
C ASP A 39 23.00 10.81 7.70
N GLY A 40 24.14 10.81 7.01
CA GLY A 40 24.34 10.04 5.79
C GLY A 40 23.27 10.31 4.71
N LEU A 41 22.66 9.26 4.18
CA LEU A 41 21.58 9.35 3.19
C LEU A 41 20.25 9.82 3.82
N ASP A 42 20.02 9.58 5.11
CA ASP A 42 18.80 10.04 5.79
C ASP A 42 18.78 11.57 5.90
N ALA A 43 19.94 12.22 5.84
CA ALA A 43 20.06 13.69 5.80
C ALA A 43 19.62 14.29 4.45
N VAL A 44 19.42 13.47 3.41
CA VAL A 44 18.98 13.90 2.09
C VAL A 44 17.45 14.06 2.09
N GLY A 45 16.97 15.29 2.00
CA GLY A 45 15.54 15.58 1.98
C GLY A 45 15.22 17.08 1.97
N ALA A 46 13.93 17.38 1.93
CA ALA A 46 13.46 18.77 2.02
C ALA A 46 13.77 19.37 3.39
N ARG A 47 14.21 20.64 3.40
CA ARG A 47 14.35 21.45 4.63
C ARG A 47 13.26 22.52 4.63
N GLY A 48 12.40 22.49 5.63
CA GLY A 48 11.17 23.29 5.67
C GLY A 48 9.99 22.62 4.98
N TRP A 49 8.80 23.20 5.19
CA TRP A 49 7.56 22.72 4.62
C TRP A 49 7.42 23.19 3.17
N THR A 50 7.29 22.25 2.23
CA THR A 50 7.17 22.58 0.81
C THR A 50 5.72 22.83 0.39
N ARG A 51 5.53 23.53 -0.73
CA ARG A 51 4.18 23.71 -1.31
C ARG A 51 3.60 22.37 -1.75
N GLU A 52 4.45 21.48 -2.26
CA GLU A 52 4.10 20.14 -2.71
C GLU A 52 3.50 19.33 -1.56
N TRP A 53 4.06 19.41 -0.35
CA TRP A 53 3.50 18.74 0.82
C TRP A 53 2.13 19.29 1.22
N THR A 54 1.86 20.59 1.05
CA THR A 54 0.51 21.11 1.25
C THR A 54 -0.47 20.49 0.25
N SER A 55 -0.09 20.38 -1.02
CA SER A 55 -0.93 19.74 -2.03
C SER A 55 -1.18 18.26 -1.70
N GLU A 56 -0.14 17.51 -1.36
CA GLU A 56 -0.23 16.10 -0.97
C GLU A 56 -1.11 15.92 0.28
N LEU A 57 -1.01 16.82 1.27
CA LEU A 57 -1.84 16.77 2.47
C LEU A 57 -3.32 16.94 2.14
N LEU A 58 -3.65 17.92 1.29
CA LEU A 58 -5.02 18.17 0.84
C LEU A 58 -5.58 17.01 0.02
N GLU A 59 -4.75 16.43 -0.85
CA GLU A 59 -5.10 15.24 -1.62
C GLU A 59 -5.36 14.05 -0.71
N LEU A 60 -4.48 13.77 0.26
CA LEU A 60 -4.66 12.71 1.22
C LEU A 60 -5.97 12.88 2.01
N ILE A 61 -6.23 14.09 2.53
CA ILE A 61 -7.49 14.38 3.24
C ILE A 61 -8.71 14.11 2.33
N THR A 62 -8.62 14.51 1.07
CA THR A 62 -9.70 14.30 0.08
C THR A 62 -9.93 12.82 -0.18
N VAL A 63 -8.87 12.04 -0.41
CA VAL A 63 -8.95 10.59 -0.61
C VAL A 63 -9.57 9.91 0.62
N LEU A 64 -9.13 10.26 1.82
CA LEU A 64 -9.66 9.68 3.06
C LEU A 64 -11.15 10.00 3.25
N ALA A 65 -11.57 11.23 2.93
CA ALA A 65 -12.97 11.62 2.96
C ALA A 65 -13.81 10.86 1.90
N LEU A 66 -13.27 10.64 0.70
CA LEU A 66 -13.94 9.85 -0.35
C LEU A 66 -14.06 8.37 0.04
N VAL A 67 -13.04 7.80 0.69
CA VAL A 67 -13.07 6.43 1.20
C VAL A 67 -14.15 6.24 2.25
N ASP A 68 -14.30 7.21 3.16
CA ASP A 68 -15.37 7.23 4.15
C ASP A 68 -16.75 7.35 3.48
N GLY A 69 -16.91 8.30 2.55
CA GLY A 69 -18.15 8.45 1.77
C GLY A 69 -18.52 7.22 0.93
N ALA A 70 -17.56 6.35 0.61
CA ALA A 70 -17.79 5.08 -0.07
C ALA A 70 -18.06 3.89 0.89
N ALA A 71 -17.94 4.07 2.20
CA ALA A 71 -18.05 2.97 3.19
C ALA A 71 -19.40 2.22 3.09
N GLY A 72 -20.51 2.94 2.97
CA GLY A 72 -21.84 2.34 2.81
C GLY A 72 -21.95 1.47 1.56
N ARG A 73 -21.57 2.03 0.40
CA ARG A 73 -21.60 1.29 -0.89
C ARG A 73 -20.69 0.07 -0.88
N ARG A 74 -19.52 0.15 -0.25
CA ARG A 74 -18.61 -1.00 -0.09
C ARG A 74 -19.23 -2.09 0.78
N LYS A 75 -19.88 -1.72 1.88
CA LYS A 75 -20.57 -2.68 2.76
C LYS A 75 -21.73 -3.37 2.04
N GLU A 76 -22.51 -2.62 1.28
CA GLU A 76 -23.60 -3.18 0.47
C GLU A 76 -23.07 -4.14 -0.59
N LEU A 77 -22.01 -3.76 -1.32
CA LEU A 77 -21.37 -4.63 -2.29
C LEU A 77 -20.84 -5.91 -1.65
N ALA A 78 -20.17 -5.81 -0.50
CA ALA A 78 -19.67 -6.97 0.24
C ALA A 78 -20.81 -7.91 0.63
N ALA A 79 -21.90 -7.39 1.20
CA ALA A 79 -23.06 -8.21 1.57
C ALA A 79 -23.70 -8.91 0.36
N ARG A 80 -23.74 -8.24 -0.81
CA ARG A 80 -24.24 -8.84 -2.06
C ARG A 80 -23.33 -9.95 -2.59
N LEU A 81 -22.02 -9.78 -2.45
CA LEU A 81 -21.05 -10.80 -2.84
C LEU A 81 -21.12 -12.02 -1.91
N ASP A 82 -21.26 -11.80 -0.60
CA ASP A 82 -21.39 -12.86 0.40
C ASP A 82 -22.68 -13.66 0.25
N ALA A 83 -23.78 -13.01 -0.16
CA ALA A 83 -25.06 -13.67 -0.42
C ALA A 83 -25.19 -14.24 -1.85
N GLY A 84 -24.22 -13.94 -2.73
CA GLY A 84 -24.24 -14.34 -4.13
C GLY A 84 -23.97 -15.83 -4.34
N PRO A 85 -24.39 -16.39 -5.48
CA PRO A 85 -24.02 -17.75 -5.83
C PRO A 85 -22.48 -17.87 -5.93
N LEU A 86 -21.93 -18.86 -5.23
CA LEU A 86 -20.50 -19.17 -5.30
C LEU A 86 -20.22 -20.10 -6.47
N ILE A 87 -19.12 -19.83 -7.17
CA ILE A 87 -18.64 -20.71 -8.25
C ILE A 87 -17.98 -21.94 -7.62
N GLY A 88 -18.53 -23.12 -7.92
CA GLY A 88 -18.04 -24.38 -7.39
C GLY A 88 -16.91 -25.03 -8.22
N PRO A 89 -16.25 -26.08 -7.69
CA PRO A 89 -15.20 -26.80 -8.41
C PRO A 89 -15.65 -27.41 -9.74
N ALA A 90 -16.93 -27.79 -9.89
CA ALA A 90 -17.46 -28.33 -11.14
C ALA A 90 -17.46 -27.28 -12.26
N GLU A 91 -17.93 -26.07 -11.96
CA GLU A 91 -17.93 -24.93 -12.89
C GLU A 91 -16.50 -24.52 -13.27
N LEU A 92 -15.58 -24.50 -12.30
CA LEU A 92 -14.18 -24.21 -12.58
C LEU A 92 -13.52 -25.27 -13.47
N ARG A 93 -13.92 -26.55 -13.36
CA ARG A 93 -13.44 -27.61 -14.26
C ARG A 93 -14.06 -27.48 -15.66
N SER A 94 -15.36 -27.21 -15.77
CA SER A 94 -16.00 -27.00 -17.08
C SER A 94 -15.45 -25.77 -17.80
N ALA A 95 -15.03 -24.75 -17.05
CA ALA A 95 -14.38 -23.56 -17.58
C ALA A 95 -12.87 -23.77 -17.89
N GLY A 96 -12.30 -24.95 -17.62
CA GLY A 96 -10.88 -25.23 -17.85
C GLY A 96 -9.92 -24.51 -16.89
N VAL A 97 -10.42 -23.94 -15.80
CA VAL A 97 -9.61 -23.28 -14.74
C VAL A 97 -8.97 -24.33 -13.83
N LEU A 98 -9.70 -25.41 -13.53
CA LEU A 98 -9.21 -26.55 -12.75
C LEU A 98 -9.00 -27.80 -13.63
N PRO A 99 -7.96 -28.61 -13.35
CA PRO A 99 -6.95 -28.41 -12.31
C PRO A 99 -5.96 -27.29 -12.66
N ALA A 100 -5.36 -26.67 -11.63
CA ALA A 100 -4.29 -25.71 -11.85
C ALA A 100 -3.13 -26.37 -12.64
N PRO A 101 -2.50 -25.67 -13.59
CA PRO A 101 -1.39 -26.23 -14.37
C PRO A 101 -0.24 -26.72 -13.48
N ALA A 102 0.43 -27.81 -13.88
CA ALA A 102 1.52 -28.39 -13.10
C ALA A 102 2.65 -27.39 -12.79
N ARG A 103 2.90 -26.42 -13.69
CA ARG A 103 3.89 -25.34 -13.49
C ARG A 103 3.60 -24.45 -12.28
N SER A 104 2.33 -24.27 -11.90
CA SER A 104 1.91 -23.42 -10.78
C SER A 104 2.32 -23.99 -9.42
N ARG A 105 2.72 -25.28 -9.37
CA ARG A 105 3.23 -25.93 -8.16
C ARG A 105 4.76 -25.89 -8.05
N ARG A 106 5.44 -25.36 -9.07
CA ARG A 106 6.90 -25.21 -9.04
C ARG A 106 7.26 -23.91 -8.33
N PRO A 107 8.42 -23.85 -7.66
CA PRO A 107 8.99 -22.58 -7.22
C PRO A 107 9.03 -21.58 -8.38
N ALA A 108 8.91 -20.28 -8.07
CA ALA A 108 9.04 -19.24 -9.08
C ALA A 108 10.32 -19.47 -9.88
N SER A 109 10.21 -19.54 -11.21
CA SER A 109 11.35 -19.86 -12.08
C SER A 109 12.51 -18.86 -11.95
N VAL A 110 12.23 -17.64 -11.47
CA VAL A 110 13.24 -16.64 -11.07
C VAL A 110 14.22 -17.21 -10.04
N LEU A 111 13.79 -18.09 -9.15
CA LEU A 111 14.64 -18.72 -8.13
C LEU A 111 15.41 -19.95 -8.64
N GLY A 112 15.19 -20.38 -9.89
CA GLY A 112 15.85 -21.52 -10.52
C GLY A 112 17.01 -21.14 -11.46
N HIS A 113 17.30 -19.85 -11.62
CA HIS A 113 18.43 -19.38 -12.41
C HIS A 113 19.69 -19.46 -11.54
N GLN A 114 20.72 -20.13 -12.04
CA GLN A 114 22.02 -20.20 -11.37
C GLN A 114 22.69 -18.83 -11.48
N GLU A 115 23.10 -18.27 -10.35
CA GLU A 115 23.86 -17.03 -10.25
C GLU A 115 25.15 -17.13 -11.06
N GLU A 116 25.34 -16.28 -12.09
CA GLU A 116 26.53 -16.29 -12.97
C GLU A 116 27.60 -15.25 -12.57
N GLY A 117 27.40 -14.49 -11.48
CA GLY A 117 28.30 -13.40 -11.05
C GLY A 117 28.91 -13.60 -9.65
N PRO A 118 30.04 -12.94 -9.35
CA PRO A 118 30.75 -13.07 -8.06
C PRO A 118 29.94 -12.61 -6.84
N ASP A 119 28.84 -11.87 -7.05
CA ASP A 119 27.96 -11.32 -6.00
C ASP A 119 26.48 -11.75 -6.14
N GLY A 120 26.17 -12.81 -6.88
CA GLY A 120 24.79 -13.30 -7.00
C GLY A 120 23.82 -12.42 -7.82
N GLN A 121 24.35 -11.58 -8.72
CA GLN A 121 23.53 -10.67 -9.52
C GLN A 121 22.88 -11.38 -10.72
N PHE A 122 21.57 -11.19 -10.90
CA PHE A 122 20.80 -11.69 -12.05
C PHE A 122 20.84 -10.65 -13.19
N ALA A 123 21.39 -11.01 -14.34
CA ALA A 123 21.19 -10.24 -15.57
C ALA A 123 19.87 -10.69 -16.22
N LEU A 124 18.92 -9.78 -16.39
CA LEU A 124 17.72 -10.03 -17.19
C LEU A 124 18.10 -9.87 -18.67
N LEU A 125 18.00 -10.93 -19.46
CA LEU A 125 18.03 -10.88 -20.94
C LEU A 125 16.62 -10.59 -21.48
#